data_AF-A0A7J8Y0U4-F1
#
_entry.id   AF-A0A7J8Y0U4-F1
#
_cell.length_a   1.000
_cell.length_b   1.000
_cell.length_c   1.000
_cell.angle_alpha   90.00
_cell.angle_beta   90.00
_cell.angle_gamma   90.00
#
_symmetry.space_group_name_H-M   'P 1'
#
loop_
_entity.id
_entity.type
_entity.pdbx_description
1 polymer ?
#
loop_
_entity_poly.entity_id
_entity_poly.type
_entity_poly.pdbx_seq_one_letter_code
_entity_poly.pdbx_strand_id
1 'polypeptide(L)'
;IIWTTELAAALEKLNDLERQKEEILKFYSPASFINRLQDAMNETDKESEMVNRQLLEKEIDLGTFVQKYKKLRTSYHRRALIHLAAKISI
;
A
#
# COMPACT_ATOMS: atom_id res chain seq x y z
N ILE A 1 -26.68 21.96 35.80
CA ILE A 1 -26.23 22.76 34.64
C ILE A 1 -24.73 22.54 34.37
N ILE A 2 -23.82 22.63 35.36
CA ILE A 2 -22.37 22.44 35.14
C ILE A 2 -22.01 20.99 34.71
N TRP A 3 -22.60 19.98 35.35
CA TRP A 3 -22.37 18.57 34.98
C TRP A 3 -22.86 18.22 33.59
N THR A 4 -23.97 18.83 33.16
CA THR A 4 -24.54 18.59 31.83
C THR A 4 -23.68 19.23 30.73
N THR A 5 -23.02 20.36 30.99
CA THR A 5 -22.08 20.99 30.04
C THR A 5 -20.76 20.24 29.94
N GLU A 6 -20.23 19.75 31.07
CA GLU A 6 -18.98 18.98 31.07
C GLU A 6 -19.17 17.61 30.42
N LEU A 7 -20.30 16.94 30.67
CA LEU A 7 -20.67 15.70 29.99
C LEU A 7 -20.82 15.90 28.47
N ALA A 8 -21.46 17.00 28.04
CA ALA A 8 -21.60 17.32 26.62
C ALA A 8 -20.22 17.52 25.94
N ALA A 9 -19.32 18.27 26.58
CA ALA A 9 -17.97 18.47 26.06
C ALA A 9 -17.14 17.17 26.00
N ALA A 10 -17.31 16.28 27.00
CA ALA A 10 -16.66 14.97 27.00
C ALA A 10 -17.16 14.06 25.86
N LEU A 11 -18.47 14.08 25.57
CA LEU A 11 -19.06 13.33 24.46
C LEU A 11 -18.62 13.85 23.10
N GLU A 12 -18.56 15.17 22.92
CA GLU A 12 -18.05 15.78 21.69
C GLU A 12 -16.59 15.38 21.44
N LYS A 13 -15.75 15.47 22.48
CA LYS A 13 -14.35 15.03 22.41
C LYS A 13 -14.22 13.54 22.10
N LEU A 14 -15.07 12.69 22.68
CA LEU A 14 -15.09 11.26 22.39
C LEU A 14 -15.41 11.01 20.90
N ASN A 15 -16.46 11.65 20.37
CA ASN A 15 -16.84 11.53 18.97
C ASN A 15 -15.70 11.99 18.02
N ASP A 16 -15.02 13.09 18.35
CA ASP A 16 -13.87 13.55 17.57
C ASP A 16 -12.72 12.54 17.58
N LEU A 17 -12.42 11.93 18.73
CA LEU A 17 -11.41 10.88 18.85
C LEU A 17 -11.78 9.61 18.09
N GLU A 18 -13.05 9.21 18.10
CA GLU A 18 -13.56 8.09 17.32
C GLU A 18 -13.43 8.34 15.82
N ARG A 19 -13.76 9.56 15.36
CA ARG A 19 -13.56 9.95 13.95
C ARG A 19 -12.10 9.89 13.54
N GLN A 20 -11.20 10.43 14.36
CA GLN A 20 -9.76 10.38 14.10
C GLN A 20 -9.23 8.94 14.06
N LYS A 21 -9.69 8.08 14.97
CA LYS A 21 -9.37 6.66 14.98
C LYS A 21 -9.82 5.98 13.68
N GLU A 22 -11.03 6.24 13.23
CA GLU A 22 -11.58 5.67 11.98
C GLU A 22 -10.75 6.12 10.76
N GLU A 23 -10.37 7.40 10.70
CA GLU A 23 -9.51 7.94 9.65
C GLU A 23 -8.12 7.29 9.63
N ILE A 24 -7.53 7.08 10.80
CA ILE A 24 -6.25 6.35 10.93
C ILE A 24 -6.43 4.90 10.46
N LEU A 25 -7.47 4.20 10.91
CA LEU A 25 -7.69 2.80 10.55
C LEU A 25 -7.94 2.58 9.05
N LYS A 26 -8.50 3.55 8.34
CA LYS A 26 -8.64 3.48 6.86
C LYS A 26 -7.29 3.29 6.15
N PHE A 27 -6.21 3.84 6.69
CA PHE A 27 -4.88 3.79 6.05
C PHE A 27 -3.90 2.82 6.72
N TYR A 28 -4.11 2.54 8.00
CA TYR A 28 -3.18 1.79 8.83
C TYR A 28 -3.76 0.47 9.35
N SER A 29 -5.00 0.12 8.99
CA SER A 29 -5.50 -1.23 9.27
C SER A 29 -4.66 -2.28 8.52
N PRO A 30 -4.44 -3.47 9.10
CA PRO A 30 -3.72 -4.55 8.42
C PRO A 30 -4.29 -4.88 7.03
N ALA A 31 -5.63 -4.88 6.88
CA ALA A 31 -6.29 -5.10 5.60
C ALA A 31 -5.98 -3.99 4.58
N SER A 32 -6.03 -2.72 4.98
CA SER A 32 -5.69 -1.60 4.08
C SER A 32 -4.23 -1.67 3.62
N PHE A 33 -3.31 -2.07 4.50
CA PHE A 33 -1.90 -2.22 4.18
C PHE A 33 -1.65 -3.38 3.21
N ILE A 34 -2.28 -4.54 3.42
CA ILE A 34 -2.21 -5.70 2.54
C ILE A 34 -2.73 -5.37 1.14
N ASN A 35 -3.88 -4.69 1.05
CA ASN A 35 -4.44 -4.28 -0.24
C ASN A 35 -3.50 -3.33 -1.00
N ARG A 36 -2.95 -2.32 -0.33
CA ARG A 36 -1.97 -1.39 -0.94
C ARG A 36 -0.70 -2.10 -1.39
N LEU A 37 -0.24 -3.11 -0.65
CA LEU A 37 0.90 -3.94 -1.07
C LEU A 37 0.59 -4.72 -2.34
N GLN A 38 -0.59 -5.32 -2.42
CA GLN A 38 -1.05 -6.04 -3.62
C GLN A 38 -1.16 -5.10 -4.82
N ASP A 39 -1.71 -3.89 -4.65
CA ASP A 39 -1.80 -2.90 -5.72
C ASP A 39 -0.41 -2.47 -6.20
N ALA A 40 0.52 -2.23 -5.28
CA ALA A 40 1.90 -1.89 -5.61
C ALA A 40 2.65 -3.04 -6.32
N MET A 41 2.30 -4.30 -6.04
CA MET A 41 2.80 -5.46 -6.78
C MET A 41 2.25 -5.48 -8.20
N ASN A 42 0.93 -5.33 -8.37
CA ASN A 42 0.27 -5.31 -9.66
C ASN A 42 0.86 -4.22 -10.57
N GLU A 43 1.13 -3.04 -10.01
CA GLU A 43 1.74 -1.95 -10.78
C GLU A 43 3.18 -2.25 -11.20
N THR A 44 3.96 -2.90 -10.34
CA THR A 44 5.33 -3.32 -10.70
C THR A 44 5.33 -4.38 -11.80
N ASP A 45 4.33 -5.27 -11.82
CA ASP A 45 4.16 -6.24 -12.90
C ASP A 45 3.80 -5.56 -14.23
N LYS A 46 2.88 -4.58 -14.22
CA LYS A 46 2.57 -3.78 -15.42
C LYS A 46 3.79 -3.03 -15.94
N GLU A 47 4.57 -2.41 -15.06
CA GLU A 47 5.83 -1.76 -15.44
C GLU A 47 6.83 -2.75 -16.04
N SER A 48 6.90 -3.97 -15.50
CA SER A 48 7.76 -5.04 -16.00
C SER A 48 7.35 -5.46 -17.42
N GLU A 49 6.05 -5.60 -17.67
CA GLU A 49 5.51 -5.88 -19.01
C GLU A 49 5.78 -4.75 -19.99
N MET A 50 5.66 -3.49 -19.55
CA MET A 50 5.98 -2.33 -20.38
C MET A 50 7.44 -2.37 -20.80
N VAL A 51 8.38 -2.55 -19.87
CA VAL A 51 9.81 -2.66 -20.17
C VAL A 51 10.10 -3.83 -21.12
N ASN A 52 9.36 -4.95 -21.00
CA ASN A 52 9.45 -6.06 -21.93
C ASN A 52 8.97 -5.70 -23.34
N ARG A 53 7.86 -4.97 -23.48
CA ARG A 53 7.39 -4.46 -24.78
C ARG A 53 8.42 -3.53 -25.43
N GLN A 54 9.01 -2.61 -24.67
CA GLN A 54 10.04 -1.70 -25.17
C GLN A 54 11.24 -2.46 -25.77
N LEU A 55 11.64 -3.59 -25.19
CA LEU A 55 12.70 -4.42 -25.76
C LEU A 55 12.26 -5.04 -27.10
N LEU A 56 11.04 -5.57 -27.18
CA LEU A 56 10.50 -6.20 -28.39
C LEU A 56 10.34 -5.19 -29.54
N GLU A 57 9.93 -3.97 -29.20
CA GLU A 57 9.79 -2.83 -30.11
C GLU A 57 11.14 -2.18 -30.45
N LYS A 58 12.25 -2.68 -29.87
CA LYS A 58 13.62 -2.19 -30.04
C LYS A 58 13.81 -0.74 -29.59
N GLU A 59 12.95 -0.24 -28.69
CA GLU A 59 13.08 1.07 -28.06
C GLU A 59 14.25 1.11 -27.05
N ILE A 60 14.59 -0.04 -26.46
CA ILE A 60 15.70 -0.19 -25.53
C ILE A 60 16.61 -1.36 -25.94
N ASP A 61 17.89 -1.25 -25.59
CA ASP A 61 18.85 -2.35 -25.76
C ASP A 61 18.70 -3.40 -24.65
N LEU A 62 19.29 -4.58 -24.90
CA LEU A 62 19.24 -5.70 -23.96
C LEU A 62 19.88 -5.38 -22.60
N GLY A 63 20.96 -4.59 -22.57
CA GLY A 63 21.63 -4.19 -21.33
C GLY A 63 20.72 -3.32 -20.47
N THR A 64 20.10 -2.31 -21.07
CA THR A 64 19.10 -1.45 -20.40
C THR A 64 17.90 -2.26 -19.91
N PHE A 65 17.40 -3.18 -20.73
CA PHE A 65 16.31 -4.08 -20.35
C PHE A 65 16.66 -4.90 -19.10
N VAL A 66 17.81 -5.61 -19.12
CA VAL A 66 18.21 -6.48 -18.02
C VAL A 66 18.32 -5.70 -16.71
N GLN A 67 18.91 -4.51 -16.75
CA GLN A 67 19.04 -3.66 -15.56
C GLN A 67 17.67 -3.22 -15.00
N LYS A 68 16.78 -2.69 -15.86
CA LYS A 68 15.45 -2.21 -15.45
C LYS A 68 14.57 -3.36 -14.97
N TYR A 69 14.49 -4.44 -15.75
CA TYR A 69 13.63 -5.58 -15.47
C TYR A 69 14.05 -6.29 -14.17
N LYS A 70 15.37 -6.49 -13.95
CA LYS A 70 15.88 -7.06 -12.70
C LYS A 70 15.50 -6.23 -11.48
N LYS A 71 15.58 -4.90 -11.57
CA LYS A 71 15.20 -3.99 -10.49
C LYS A 71 13.70 -4.12 -10.15
N LEU A 72 12.85 -4.13 -11.18
CA LEU A 72 11.40 -4.29 -11.03
C LEU A 72 11.05 -5.64 -10.39
N ARG A 73 11.63 -6.75 -10.89
CA ARG A 73 11.40 -8.07 -10.32
C ARG A 73 11.88 -8.20 -8.88
N THR A 74 13.03 -7.62 -8.55
CA THR A 74 13.52 -7.60 -7.16
C THR A 74 12.55 -6.88 -6.23
N SER A 75 12.02 -5.72 -6.66
CA SER A 75 11.02 -4.97 -5.90
C SER A 75 9.72 -5.77 -5.72
N TYR A 76 9.22 -6.37 -6.80
CA TYR A 76 8.03 -7.23 -6.78
C TYR A 76 8.17 -8.37 -5.78
N HIS A 77 9.24 -9.16 -5.89
CA HIS A 77 9.45 -10.32 -5.02
C HIS A 77 9.59 -9.91 -3.55
N ARG A 78 10.27 -8.80 -3.25
CA ARG A 78 10.34 -8.27 -1.89
C ARG A 78 8.95 -7.94 -1.34
N ARG A 79 8.10 -7.28 -2.14
CA ARG A 79 6.71 -6.97 -1.74
C ARG A 79 5.86 -8.24 -1.60
N ALA A 80 6.02 -9.20 -2.50
CA ALA A 80 5.31 -10.48 -2.45
C ALA A 80 5.60 -11.25 -1.16
N LEU A 81 6.86 -11.29 -0.73
CA LEU A 81 7.27 -11.92 0.53
C LEU A 81 6.64 -11.22 1.74
N ILE A 82 6.65 -9.88 1.77
CA ILE A 82 6.03 -9.09 2.85
C ILE A 82 4.51 -9.33 2.89
N HIS A 83 3.85 -9.31 1.72
CA HIS A 83 2.42 -9.54 1.60
C HIS A 83 2.03 -10.96 2.06
N LEU A 84 2.82 -11.98 1.69
CA LEU A 84 2.62 -13.34 2.17
C LEU A 84 2.75 -13.44 3.69
N ALA A 85 3.82 -12.86 4.26
CA ALA A 85 4.00 -12.84 5.72
C ALA A 85 2.87 -12.12 6.45
N ALA A 86 2.41 -10.98 5.91
CA ALA A 86 1.29 -10.24 6.46
C ALA A 86 -0.03 -11.03 6.42
N LYS A 87 -0.31 -11.74 5.31
CA LYS A 87 -1.49 -12.62 5.19
C LYS A 87 -1.49 -13.79 6.16
N ILE A 88 -0.31 -14.33 6.50
CA ILE A 88 -0.19 -15.44 7.45
C ILE A 88 -0.32 -14.97 8.91
N SER A 89 -0.01 -13.71 9.19
CA SER A 89 -0.01 -13.15 10.55
C SER A 89 -1.40 -12.64 11.02
N ILE A 90 -2.40 -12.70 10.15
CA ILE A 90 -3.81 -12.37 10.42
C ILE A 90 -4.59 -13.67 10.56
#